data_AF-A0A081GMQ0-F1
#
_entry.id   AF-A0A081GMQ0-F1
#
_cell.length_a   1.000
_cell.length_b   1.000
_cell.length_c   1.000
_cell.angle_alpha   90.00
_cell.angle_beta   90.00
_cell.angle_gamma   90.00
#
_symmetry.space_group_name_H-M   'P 1'
#
loop_
_entity.id
_entity.type
_entity.pdbx_description
1 polymer ?
#
loop_
_entity_poly.entity_id
_entity_poly.type
_entity_poly.pdbx_seq_one_letter_code
_entity_poly.pdbx_strand_id
1 'polypeptide(L)'
;MAVASNPPLSPMGGLRRLGLLVVALLLSLSLVACSGDQGRRPPSISPQDMTLIARQTEGFLAAKDRLPELADLVNARDWVFTRNLIHGPMQDLGREMLYINQRLLPADRAEATHRANALKASLADLDEAARLQDGDGLRKSYIKVATGFSAYAEVIPAEAVSLAQTFASEAKVSHAVPQAPSASTPAPQPLASAGA
;
A
#
# COMPACT_ATOMS: atom_id res chain seq x y z
N MET A 1 -54.15 20.79 -58.41
CA MET A 1 -53.52 20.10 -57.26
C MET A 1 -52.04 19.95 -57.57
N ALA A 2 -51.17 20.36 -56.65
CA ALA A 2 -49.78 20.69 -56.89
C ALA A 2 -48.88 19.49 -57.25
N VAL A 3 -48.14 19.61 -58.36
CA VAL A 3 -46.96 18.79 -58.67
C VAL A 3 -45.78 19.37 -57.91
N ALA A 4 -45.18 18.58 -57.02
CA ALA A 4 -43.97 18.96 -56.29
C ALA A 4 -42.74 18.79 -57.20
N SER A 5 -42.07 19.90 -57.47
CA SER A 5 -40.81 19.97 -58.22
C SER A 5 -39.65 19.52 -57.34
N ASN A 6 -38.94 18.44 -57.73
CA ASN A 6 -37.68 18.05 -57.10
C ASN A 6 -36.54 19.00 -57.53
N PRO A 7 -35.69 19.49 -56.62
CA PRO A 7 -34.54 20.31 -56.99
C PRO A 7 -33.40 19.47 -57.60
N PRO A 8 -32.62 20.02 -58.56
CA PRO A 8 -31.50 19.32 -59.17
C PRO A 8 -30.34 19.14 -58.17
N LEU A 9 -29.88 17.90 -58.04
CA LEU A 9 -28.69 17.54 -57.27
C LEU A 9 -27.44 18.13 -57.95
N SER A 10 -26.87 19.16 -57.34
CA SER A 10 -25.59 19.75 -57.77
C SER A 10 -24.41 18.81 -57.46
N PRO A 11 -23.51 18.52 -58.43
CA PRO A 11 -22.42 17.55 -58.26
C PRO A 11 -21.36 17.98 -57.22
N MET A 12 -21.26 19.28 -56.92
CA MET A 12 -20.32 19.81 -55.91
C MET A 12 -20.74 19.50 -54.46
N GLY A 13 -22.02 19.18 -54.22
CA GLY A 13 -22.50 18.74 -52.90
C GLY A 13 -22.21 17.26 -52.62
N GLY A 14 -22.03 16.45 -53.67
CA GLY A 14 -21.73 15.02 -53.56
C GLY A 14 -20.34 14.76 -52.97
N LEU A 15 -19.31 15.47 -53.44
CA LEU A 15 -17.94 15.33 -52.90
C LEU A 15 -17.84 15.75 -51.43
N ARG A 16 -18.54 16.82 -51.03
CA ARG A 16 -18.53 17.29 -49.63
C ARG A 16 -19.29 16.33 -48.69
N ARG A 17 -20.38 15.73 -49.17
CA ARG A 17 -21.13 14.68 -48.44
C ARG A 17 -20.32 13.38 -48.34
N LEU A 18 -19.60 13.00 -49.40
CA LEU A 18 -18.71 11.84 -49.38
C LEU A 18 -17.53 12.05 -48.41
N GLY A 19 -16.94 13.25 -48.40
CA GLY A 19 -15.88 13.60 -47.45
C GLY A 19 -16.35 13.56 -45.99
N LEU A 20 -17.55 14.08 -45.70
CA LEU A 20 -18.14 13.99 -44.36
C LEU A 20 -18.44 12.55 -43.93
N LEU A 21 -18.90 11.70 -44.86
CA LEU A 21 -19.13 10.28 -44.59
C LEU A 21 -17.82 9.53 -44.28
N VAL A 22 -16.74 9.82 -45.02
CA VAL A 22 -15.42 9.23 -44.78
C VAL A 22 -14.86 9.67 -43.42
N VAL A 23 -14.95 10.95 -43.09
CA VAL A 23 -14.51 11.46 -41.77
C VAL A 23 -15.35 10.85 -40.64
N ALA A 24 -16.66 10.74 -40.81
CA ALA A 24 -17.55 10.12 -39.83
C ALA A 24 -17.25 8.62 -39.64
N LEU A 25 -16.92 7.89 -40.71
CA LEU A 25 -16.49 6.50 -40.61
C LEU A 25 -15.15 6.39 -39.88
N LEU A 26 -14.15 7.21 -40.23
CA LEU A 26 -12.85 7.18 -39.57
C LEU A 26 -12.97 7.49 -38.06
N LEU A 27 -13.83 8.44 -37.68
CA LEU A 27 -14.13 8.74 -36.28
C LEU A 27 -14.79 7.55 -35.56
N SER A 28 -15.79 6.91 -36.18
CA SER A 28 -16.50 5.78 -35.54
C SER A 28 -15.65 4.51 -35.42
N LEU A 29 -14.78 4.23 -36.41
CA LEU A 29 -13.79 3.15 -36.34
C LEU A 29 -12.72 3.42 -35.26
N SER A 30 -12.32 4.67 -35.05
CA SER A 30 -11.38 5.06 -33.99
C SER A 30 -11.99 4.87 -32.59
N LEU A 31 -13.30 5.09 -32.43
CA LEU A 31 -14.00 4.85 -31.16
C LEU A 31 -14.13 3.35 -30.85
N VAL A 32 -14.40 2.50 -31.84
CA VAL A 32 -14.51 1.04 -31.65
C VAL A 32 -13.16 0.39 -31.36
N ALA A 33 -12.05 0.93 -31.89
CA ALA A 33 -10.71 0.42 -31.56
C ALA A 33 -10.25 0.75 -30.13
N CYS A 34 -10.86 1.74 -29.46
CA CYS A 34 -10.71 1.95 -28.02
C CYS A 34 -11.64 1.07 -27.18
N SER A 35 -12.66 0.46 -27.77
CA SER A 35 -13.53 -0.54 -27.13
C SER A 35 -12.91 -1.94 -27.26
N GLY A 36 -11.66 -2.07 -26.80
CA GLY A 36 -10.97 -3.35 -26.76
C GLY A 36 -11.50 -4.24 -25.63
N ASP A 37 -12.60 -4.95 -25.87
CA ASP A 37 -13.07 -6.03 -24.99
C ASP A 37 -13.55 -7.24 -25.80
N GLN A 38 -12.59 -7.99 -26.34
CA GLN A 38 -12.83 -9.32 -26.90
C GLN A 38 -11.74 -10.25 -26.34
N GLY A 39 -12.04 -10.90 -25.21
CA GLY A 39 -11.26 -12.04 -24.69
C GLY A 39 -10.20 -11.74 -23.62
N ARG A 40 -10.36 -10.65 -22.84
CA ARG A 40 -9.38 -10.29 -21.81
C ARG A 40 -9.39 -11.33 -20.68
N ARG A 41 -8.24 -11.98 -20.44
CA ARG A 41 -7.99 -12.74 -19.21
C ARG A 41 -8.47 -11.91 -18.02
N PRO A 42 -9.03 -12.53 -16.96
CA PRO A 42 -9.48 -11.79 -15.80
C PRO A 42 -8.37 -10.85 -15.33
N PRO A 43 -8.71 -9.59 -14.98
CA PRO A 43 -7.72 -8.60 -14.58
C PRO A 43 -6.90 -9.17 -13.42
N SER A 44 -5.59 -9.21 -13.61
CA SER A 44 -4.63 -9.75 -12.66
C SER A 44 -3.53 -8.73 -12.42
N ILE A 45 -3.00 -8.73 -11.21
CA ILE A 45 -1.86 -7.91 -10.82
C ILE A 45 -0.61 -8.49 -11.50
N SER A 46 0.23 -7.63 -12.08
CA SER A 46 1.47 -8.09 -12.71
C SER A 46 2.45 -8.64 -11.65
N PRO A 47 3.33 -9.60 -11.98
CA PRO A 47 4.33 -10.09 -11.02
C PRO A 47 5.23 -8.98 -10.46
N GLN A 48 5.53 -7.96 -11.29
CA GLN A 48 6.30 -6.79 -10.90
C GLN A 48 5.53 -5.96 -9.88
N ASP A 49 4.24 -5.69 -10.13
CA ASP A 49 3.38 -4.96 -9.18
C ASP A 49 3.19 -5.75 -7.88
N MET A 50 3.04 -7.08 -7.96
CA MET A 50 2.92 -7.95 -6.79
C MET A 50 4.15 -7.85 -5.88
N THR A 51 5.35 -7.84 -6.48
CA THR A 51 6.60 -7.64 -5.74
C THR A 51 6.65 -6.26 -5.08
N LEU A 52 6.20 -5.21 -5.77
CA LEU A 52 6.15 -3.86 -5.21
C LEU A 52 5.13 -3.73 -4.08
N ILE A 53 3.96 -4.36 -4.22
CA ILE A 53 2.97 -4.43 -3.15
C ILE A 53 3.58 -5.14 -1.94
N ALA A 54 4.21 -6.31 -2.14
CA ALA A 54 4.83 -7.08 -1.06
C ALA A 54 5.88 -6.28 -0.27
N ARG A 55 6.72 -5.48 -0.95
CA ARG A 55 7.70 -4.60 -0.27
C ARG A 55 7.03 -3.55 0.63
N GLN A 56 5.88 -3.03 0.24
CA GLN A 56 5.13 -2.07 1.07
C GLN A 56 4.34 -2.78 2.17
N THR A 57 3.86 -3.99 1.88
CA THR A 57 3.21 -4.87 2.87
C THR A 57 4.16 -5.22 4.01
N GLU A 58 5.46 -5.39 3.75
CA GLU A 58 6.45 -5.61 4.80
C GLU A 58 6.44 -4.49 5.86
N GLY A 59 6.48 -3.22 5.44
CA GLY A 59 6.39 -2.07 6.34
C GLY A 59 5.05 -2.03 7.09
N PHE A 60 3.95 -2.28 6.38
CA PHE A 60 2.62 -2.34 6.99
C PHE A 60 2.52 -3.41 8.08
N LEU A 61 3.08 -4.60 7.82
CA LEU A 61 3.11 -5.71 8.79
C LEU A 61 4.03 -5.37 9.96
N ALA A 62 5.18 -4.76 9.71
CA ALA A 62 6.07 -4.30 10.78
C ALA A 62 5.39 -3.29 11.71
N ALA A 63 4.59 -2.36 11.17
CA ALA A 63 3.77 -1.46 11.98
C ALA A 63 2.66 -2.22 12.75
N LYS A 64 1.98 -3.17 12.10
CA LYS A 64 0.96 -4.02 12.74
C LYS A 64 1.53 -4.84 13.90
N ASP A 65 2.76 -5.32 13.78
CA ASP A 65 3.46 -6.09 14.82
C ASP A 65 3.76 -5.26 16.09
N ARG A 66 3.65 -3.91 16.02
CA ARG A 66 3.77 -3.01 17.18
C ARG A 66 2.45 -2.79 17.93
N LEU A 67 1.34 -3.36 17.48
CA LEU A 67 0.04 -3.23 18.18
C LEU A 67 0.08 -3.69 19.64
N PRO A 68 0.76 -4.78 20.03
CA PRO A 68 0.88 -5.18 21.44
C PRO A 68 1.58 -4.11 22.29
N GLU A 69 2.70 -3.56 21.82
CA GLU A 69 3.38 -2.46 22.52
C GLU A 69 2.50 -1.22 22.61
N LEU A 70 1.79 -0.87 21.53
CA LEU A 70 0.84 0.23 21.56
C LEU A 70 -0.26 0.00 22.61
N ALA A 71 -0.74 -1.24 22.75
CA ALA A 71 -1.71 -1.61 23.78
C ALA A 71 -1.15 -1.39 25.19
N ASP A 72 0.10 -1.80 25.43
CA ASP A 72 0.76 -1.63 26.72
C ASP A 72 0.91 -0.15 27.08
N LEU A 73 1.35 0.68 26.13
CA LEU A 73 1.48 2.13 26.30
C LEU A 73 0.11 2.79 26.59
N VAL A 74 -0.94 2.39 25.87
CA VAL A 74 -2.31 2.88 26.08
C VAL A 74 -2.84 2.48 27.45
N ASN A 75 -2.60 1.25 27.89
CA ASN A 75 -2.99 0.77 29.20
C ASN A 75 -2.25 1.50 30.33
N ALA A 76 -0.96 1.77 30.15
CA ALA A 76 -0.13 2.53 31.07
C ALA A 76 -0.42 4.04 31.05
N ARG A 77 -1.23 4.52 30.09
CA ARG A 77 -1.43 5.96 29.82
C ARG A 77 -0.11 6.69 29.55
N ASP A 78 0.79 6.02 28.85
CA ASP A 78 2.07 6.60 28.48
C ASP A 78 1.90 7.45 27.21
N TRP A 79 1.48 8.69 27.42
CA TRP A 79 1.15 9.63 26.35
C TRP A 79 2.33 9.92 25.43
N VAL A 80 3.52 10.06 26.01
CA VAL A 80 4.73 10.45 25.27
C VAL A 80 5.17 9.29 24.38
N PHE A 81 5.29 8.09 24.93
CA PHE A 81 5.72 6.95 24.14
C PHE A 81 4.65 6.46 23.16
N THR A 82 3.36 6.64 23.48
CA THR A 82 2.28 6.39 22.50
C THR A 82 2.47 7.24 21.25
N ARG A 83 2.71 8.55 21.41
CA ARG A 83 2.92 9.47 20.29
C ARG A 83 4.24 9.22 19.57
N ASN A 84 5.30 8.88 20.30
CA ASN A 84 6.58 8.49 19.70
C ASN A 84 6.44 7.24 18.83
N LEU A 85 5.60 6.28 19.21
CA LEU A 85 5.35 5.10 18.39
C LEU A 85 4.62 5.46 17.08
N ILE A 86 3.62 6.34 17.16
CA ILE A 86 2.86 6.83 15.99
C ILE A 86 3.77 7.61 15.02
N HIS A 87 4.62 8.49 15.54
CA HIS A 87 5.50 9.35 14.73
C HIS A 87 6.88 8.75 14.43
N GLY A 88 7.20 7.58 14.99
CA GLY A 88 8.45 6.87 14.73
C GLY A 88 8.19 5.62 13.88
N PRO A 89 8.06 4.43 14.48
CA PRO A 89 7.84 3.18 13.74
C PRO A 89 6.60 3.15 12.84
N MET A 90 5.53 3.91 13.14
CA MET A 90 4.30 3.90 12.34
C MET A 90 4.16 5.10 11.39
N GLN A 91 5.15 6.00 11.33
CA GLN A 91 5.03 7.26 10.58
C GLN A 91 4.80 7.04 9.07
N ASP A 92 5.35 5.93 8.56
CA ASP A 92 5.36 5.59 7.15
C ASP A 92 4.12 4.81 6.69
N LEU A 93 3.26 4.40 7.62
CA LEU A 93 2.09 3.56 7.36
C LEU A 93 1.18 4.16 6.29
N GLY A 94 0.95 5.47 6.35
CA GLY A 94 0.12 6.17 5.36
C GLY A 94 0.69 6.09 3.93
N ARG A 95 2.02 6.08 3.79
CA ARG A 95 2.72 5.98 2.50
C ARG A 95 2.71 4.54 1.98
N GLU A 96 2.95 3.58 2.86
CA GLU A 96 2.89 2.14 2.53
C GLU A 96 1.53 1.78 1.96
N MET A 97 0.44 2.15 2.66
CA MET A 97 -0.92 1.90 2.20
C MET A 97 -1.24 2.61 0.87
N LEU A 98 -0.76 3.84 0.69
CA LEU A 98 -0.93 4.57 -0.58
C LEU A 98 -0.30 3.81 -1.75
N TYR A 99 0.92 3.31 -1.58
CA TYR A 99 1.62 2.60 -2.65
C TYR A 99 1.06 1.21 -2.94
N ILE A 100 0.51 0.53 -1.93
CA ILE A 100 -0.29 -0.69 -2.11
C ILE A 100 -1.52 -0.36 -2.97
N ASN A 101 -2.33 0.62 -2.54
CA ASN A 101 -3.59 0.97 -3.20
C ASN A 101 -3.41 1.33 -4.68
N GLN A 102 -2.34 2.05 -5.03
CA GLN A 102 -2.05 2.45 -6.40
C GLN A 102 -1.81 1.26 -7.35
N ARG A 103 -1.44 0.10 -6.82
CA ARG A 103 -1.04 -1.10 -7.58
C ARG A 103 -2.07 -2.24 -7.53
N LEU A 104 -3.11 -2.09 -6.72
CA LEU A 104 -4.25 -3.01 -6.76
C LEU A 104 -4.99 -2.91 -8.10
N LEU A 105 -5.83 -3.91 -8.38
CA LEU A 105 -6.75 -3.86 -9.51
C LEU A 105 -7.67 -2.63 -9.37
N PRO A 106 -8.03 -1.95 -10.47
CA PRO A 106 -8.85 -0.75 -10.42
C PRO A 106 -10.14 -0.90 -9.60
N ALA A 107 -10.77 -2.07 -9.62
CA ALA A 107 -11.99 -2.38 -8.88
C ALA A 107 -11.79 -2.35 -7.35
N ASP A 108 -10.61 -2.67 -6.85
CA ASP A 108 -10.35 -2.82 -5.41
C ASP A 108 -9.82 -1.53 -4.76
N ARG A 109 -9.35 -0.57 -5.57
CA ARG A 109 -8.67 0.64 -5.08
C ARG A 109 -9.55 1.53 -4.23
N ALA A 110 -10.84 1.61 -4.56
CA ALA A 110 -11.79 2.46 -3.83
C ALA A 110 -11.96 1.97 -2.39
N GLU A 111 -12.18 0.67 -2.21
CA GLU A 111 -12.34 0.06 -0.90
C GLU A 111 -11.02 0.11 -0.11
N ALA A 112 -9.90 -0.20 -0.75
CA ALA A 112 -8.58 -0.09 -0.11
C ALA A 112 -8.28 1.34 0.35
N THR A 113 -8.66 2.35 -0.43
CA THR A 113 -8.50 3.77 -0.08
C THR A 113 -9.40 4.17 1.07
N HIS A 114 -10.65 3.70 1.08
CA HIS A 114 -11.58 3.92 2.18
C HIS A 114 -11.01 3.37 3.49
N ARG A 115 -10.54 2.11 3.50
CA ARG A 115 -9.95 1.47 4.69
C ARG A 115 -8.67 2.16 5.16
N ALA A 116 -7.79 2.54 4.22
CA ALA A 116 -6.57 3.27 4.54
C ALA A 116 -6.88 4.62 5.21
N ASN A 117 -7.87 5.35 4.70
CA ASN A 117 -8.29 6.63 5.28
C ASN A 117 -8.88 6.45 6.67
N ALA A 118 -9.70 5.40 6.89
CA ALA A 118 -10.25 5.09 8.20
C ALA A 118 -9.15 4.76 9.23
N LEU A 119 -8.13 3.99 8.84
CA LEU A 119 -6.99 3.68 9.70
C LEU A 119 -6.17 4.94 10.02
N LYS A 120 -5.87 5.77 9.01
CA LYS A 120 -5.16 7.05 9.22
C LYS A 120 -5.92 7.99 10.15
N ALA A 121 -7.24 8.11 9.99
CA ALA A 121 -8.07 8.90 10.87
C ALA A 121 -8.04 8.36 12.31
N SER A 122 -8.07 7.03 12.48
CA SER A 122 -7.99 6.41 13.81
C SER A 122 -6.64 6.65 14.50
N LEU A 123 -5.54 6.67 13.74
CA LEU A 123 -4.22 7.04 14.26
C LEU A 123 -4.14 8.51 14.67
N ALA A 124 -4.76 9.40 13.89
CA ALA A 124 -4.87 10.81 14.24
C ALA A 124 -5.72 11.02 15.51
N ASP A 125 -6.86 10.33 15.63
CA ASP A 125 -7.69 10.34 16.84
C ASP A 125 -6.90 9.83 18.07
N LEU A 126 -6.01 8.84 17.89
CA LEU A 126 -5.18 8.29 18.96
C LEU A 126 -4.07 9.27 19.38
N ASP A 127 -3.38 9.88 18.42
CA ASP A 127 -2.38 10.93 18.68
C ASP A 127 -3.01 12.13 19.41
N GLU A 128 -4.20 12.55 18.97
CA GLU A 128 -4.92 13.66 19.58
C GLU A 128 -5.38 13.33 21.01
N ALA A 129 -5.92 12.13 21.24
CA ALA A 129 -6.27 11.70 22.59
C ALA A 129 -5.05 11.63 23.51
N ALA A 130 -3.89 11.19 23.01
CA ALA A 130 -2.64 11.23 23.76
C ALA A 130 -2.17 12.65 24.04
N ARG A 131 -2.27 13.57 23.06
CA ARG A 131 -1.94 14.99 23.22
C ARG A 131 -2.80 15.67 24.30
N LEU A 132 -4.08 15.34 24.33
CA LEU A 132 -5.05 15.85 25.30
C LEU A 132 -5.00 15.11 26.66
N GLN A 133 -4.23 14.02 26.75
CA GLN A 133 -4.23 13.10 27.90
C GLN A 133 -5.62 12.56 28.25
N ASP A 134 -6.46 12.39 27.23
CA ASP A 134 -7.80 11.81 27.35
C ASP A 134 -7.69 10.28 27.36
N GLY A 135 -7.68 9.68 28.56
CA GLY A 135 -7.53 8.23 28.71
C GLY A 135 -8.67 7.40 28.13
N ASP A 136 -9.88 7.95 28.06
CA ASP A 136 -11.03 7.23 27.51
C ASP A 136 -11.05 7.34 25.99
N GLY A 137 -10.76 8.54 25.46
CA GLY A 137 -10.47 8.76 24.04
C GLY A 137 -9.32 7.87 23.56
N LEU A 138 -8.24 7.75 24.32
CA LEU A 138 -7.06 6.98 23.96
C LEU A 138 -7.40 5.50 23.76
N ARG A 139 -8.09 4.89 24.74
CA ARG A 139 -8.49 3.48 24.67
C ARG A 139 -9.44 3.21 23.51
N LYS A 140 -10.42 4.09 23.31
CA LYS A 140 -11.38 3.99 22.21
C LYS A 140 -10.68 4.09 20.86
N SER A 141 -9.78 5.06 20.69
CA SER A 141 -9.01 5.25 19.46
C SER A 141 -8.05 4.09 19.19
N TYR A 142 -7.42 3.51 20.22
CA TYR A 142 -6.60 2.31 20.08
C TYR A 142 -7.39 1.14 19.50
N ILE A 143 -8.61 0.87 20.00
CA ILE A 143 -9.48 -0.19 19.46
C ILE A 143 -9.77 0.06 17.98
N LYS A 144 -10.04 1.31 17.59
CA LYS A 144 -10.23 1.67 16.18
C LYS A 144 -8.97 1.44 15.35
N VAL A 145 -7.78 1.78 15.86
CA VAL A 145 -6.50 1.53 15.19
C VAL A 145 -6.29 0.03 14.97
N ALA A 146 -6.41 -0.78 16.02
CA ALA A 146 -6.27 -2.24 15.93
C ALA A 146 -7.26 -2.85 14.93
N THR A 147 -8.52 -2.39 14.95
CA THR A 147 -9.56 -2.82 14.00
C THR A 147 -9.24 -2.37 12.58
N GLY A 148 -8.75 -1.13 12.40
CA GLY A 148 -8.36 -0.58 11.11
C GLY A 148 -7.19 -1.34 10.46
N PHE A 149 -6.21 -1.79 11.25
CA PHE A 149 -5.15 -2.68 10.75
C PHE A 149 -5.70 -4.01 10.25
N SER A 150 -6.63 -4.63 10.98
CA SER A 150 -7.27 -5.88 10.54
C SER A 150 -8.12 -5.66 9.29
N ALA A 151 -8.92 -4.60 9.24
CA ALA A 151 -9.73 -4.27 8.08
C ALA A 151 -8.86 -3.99 6.85
N TYR A 152 -7.80 -3.18 6.96
CA TYR A 152 -6.93 -2.91 5.82
C TYR A 152 -6.16 -4.16 5.36
N ALA A 153 -5.79 -5.07 6.26
CA ALA A 153 -5.11 -6.31 5.86
C ALA A 153 -5.93 -7.18 4.90
N GLU A 154 -7.27 -7.10 4.95
CA GLU A 154 -8.15 -7.86 4.05
C GLU A 154 -8.07 -7.43 2.58
N VAL A 155 -7.63 -6.20 2.30
CA VAL A 155 -7.47 -5.71 0.91
C VAL A 155 -6.08 -6.00 0.33
N ILE A 156 -5.16 -6.52 1.15
CA ILE A 156 -3.83 -6.89 0.69
C ILE A 156 -3.89 -8.29 0.07
N PRO A 157 -3.42 -8.50 -1.17
CA PRO A 157 -3.37 -9.82 -1.79
C PRO A 157 -2.58 -10.81 -0.92
N ALA A 158 -3.11 -12.02 -0.71
CA ALA A 158 -2.46 -13.04 0.12
C ALA A 158 -1.06 -13.44 -0.39
N GLU A 159 -0.86 -13.38 -1.72
CA GLU A 159 0.46 -13.57 -2.35
C GLU A 159 1.46 -12.51 -1.88
N ALA A 160 1.05 -11.23 -1.82
CA ALA A 160 1.90 -10.15 -1.34
C ALA A 160 2.26 -10.32 0.15
N VAL A 161 1.32 -10.79 0.98
CA VAL A 161 1.59 -11.10 2.41
C VAL A 161 2.64 -12.20 2.54
N SER A 162 2.52 -13.27 1.75
CA SER A 162 3.46 -14.40 1.78
C SER A 162 4.86 -13.99 1.31
N LEU A 163 4.94 -13.18 0.25
CA LEU A 163 6.20 -12.61 -0.25
C LEU A 163 6.84 -11.67 0.78
N ALA A 164 6.06 -10.79 1.42
CA ALA A 164 6.54 -9.88 2.46
C ALA A 164 7.15 -10.64 3.66
N GLN A 165 6.51 -11.72 4.09
CA GLN A 165 7.02 -12.57 5.17
C GLN A 165 8.33 -13.28 4.78
N THR A 166 8.49 -13.62 3.50
CA THR A 166 9.74 -14.17 2.97
C THR A 166 10.87 -13.13 3.06
N PHE A 167 10.63 -11.91 2.58
CA PHE A 167 11.60 -10.81 2.67
C PHE A 167 12.03 -10.52 4.11
N ALA A 168 11.06 -10.45 5.03
CA ALA A 168 11.33 -10.22 6.45
C ALA A 168 12.14 -11.36 7.09
N SER A 169 11.93 -12.61 6.66
CA SER A 169 12.69 -13.77 7.15
C SER A 169 14.13 -13.77 6.64
N GLU A 170 14.33 -13.47 5.36
CA GLU A 170 15.67 -13.34 4.75
C GLU A 170 16.47 -12.19 5.38
N ALA A 171 15.83 -11.05 5.64
CA ALA A 171 16.45 -9.93 6.32
C ALA A 171 16.95 -10.30 7.73
N LYS A 172 16.16 -11.08 8.49
CA LYS A 172 16.56 -11.57 9.82
C LYS A 172 17.74 -12.53 9.75
N VAL A 173 17.79 -13.42 8.76
CA VAL A 173 18.91 -14.36 8.56
C VAL A 173 20.18 -13.62 8.17
N SER A 174 20.09 -12.61 7.30
CA SER A 174 21.24 -11.81 6.86
C SER A 174 21.84 -10.96 8.00
N HIS A 175 21.01 -10.48 8.93
CA HIS A 175 21.47 -9.73 10.12
C HIS A 175 21.96 -10.62 11.27
N ALA A 176 21.78 -11.95 11.18
CA ALA A 176 22.36 -12.89 12.11
C ALA A 176 23.84 -13.13 11.75
N VAL A 177 24.71 -12.19 12.11
CA VAL A 177 26.16 -12.41 12.11
C VAL A 177 26.45 -13.64 12.99
N PRO A 178 27.24 -14.64 12.53
CA PRO A 178 27.69 -15.72 13.39
C PRO A 178 28.48 -15.10 14.53
N GLN A 179 28.01 -15.25 15.77
CA GLN A 179 28.78 -14.88 16.94
C GLN A 179 30.06 -15.72 16.91
N ALA A 180 31.19 -15.10 16.57
CA ALA A 180 32.47 -15.77 16.60
C ALA A 180 32.67 -16.35 18.02
N PRO A 181 33.14 -17.60 18.17
CA PRO A 181 33.40 -18.16 19.48
C PRO A 181 34.37 -17.24 20.21
N SER A 182 33.93 -16.68 21.34
CA SER A 182 34.76 -15.86 22.23
C SER A 182 36.03 -16.64 22.54
N ALA A 183 37.15 -16.19 21.98
CA ALA A 183 38.46 -16.73 22.30
C ALA A 183 38.83 -16.30 23.72
N SER A 184 38.36 -17.05 24.72
CA SER A 184 38.91 -17.01 26.07
C SER A 184 40.26 -17.73 26.09
N THR A 185 41.24 -17.17 25.40
CA THR A 185 42.64 -17.56 25.58
C THR A 185 43.14 -16.88 26.85
N PRO A 186 43.53 -17.62 27.91
CA PRO A 186 44.16 -17.01 29.07
C PRO A 186 45.52 -16.47 28.66
N ALA A 187 45.82 -15.23 29.01
CA ALA A 187 47.14 -14.64 28.79
C ALA A 187 48.23 -15.47 29.49
N PRO A 188 49.40 -15.69 28.87
CA PRO A 188 50.51 -16.37 29.54
C PRO A 188 51.03 -15.50 30.70
N GLN A 189 51.08 -16.09 31.90
CA GLN A 189 51.68 -15.43 33.06
C GLN A 189 53.20 -15.27 32.87
N PRO A 190 53.80 -14.15 33.31
CA PRO A 190 55.25 -13.99 33.26
C PRO A 190 55.93 -14.93 34.27
N LEU A 191 56.91 -15.70 33.80
CA LEU A 191 57.82 -16.47 34.65
C LEU A 191 58.55 -15.51 35.60
N ALA A 192 58.37 -15.72 36.90
CA ALA A 192 59.14 -15.06 37.93
C ALA A 192 60.62 -15.44 37.78
N SER A 193 61.47 -14.42 37.62
CA SER A 193 62.91 -14.53 37.68
C SER A 193 63.35 -14.96 39.08
N ALA A 194 63.87 -16.18 39.19
CA ALA A 194 64.66 -16.61 40.33
C ALA A 194 65.99 -15.82 40.33
N GLY A 195 66.24 -15.09 41.42
CA GLY A 195 67.50 -14.42 41.71
C GLY A 195 67.91 -14.74 43.15
N ALA A 196 69.19 -15.10 43.29
CA ALA A 196 69.88 -15.56 44.49
C ALA A 196 69.80 -14.63 45.70
#